data_AF-A0A9X0AB15-F1
#
_entry.id   AF-A0A9X0AB15-F1
#
_cell.length_a   1.000
_cell.length_b   1.000
_cell.length_c   1.000
_cell.angle_alpha   90.00
_cell.angle_beta   90.00
_cell.angle_gamma   90.00
#
_symmetry.space_group_name_H-M   'P 1'
#
loop_
_entity.id
_entity.type
_entity.pdbx_description
1 polymer ?
#
loop_
_entity_poly.entity_id
_entity_poly.type
_entity_poly.pdbx_seq_one_letter_code
_entity_poly.pdbx_strand_id
1 'polypeptide(L)'
;MTFNHASNWYPSPTDIQPNPISPFANTSSLPKVFIGPLTPQEINYQQIRNMLQYTQSAKKTTTDNKKKIFKDLELALMRLGVGGGERRDGRERMRKVVILEKSVGVHENYEKDLDTCAKPLLRKEEELKKILKRQAWENGNPDYYEGCDFWFVLEAEGDGLDGVDGIEGLEIEAWSDHEDMEMWE
;
A
#
# COMPACT_ATOMS: atom_id res chain seq x y z
N MET A 1 -71.43 8.97 -18.66
CA MET A 1 -70.18 8.54 -18.01
C MET A 1 -69.51 7.54 -18.93
N THR A 2 -68.36 7.91 -19.47
CA THR A 2 -67.53 7.07 -20.33
C THR A 2 -66.68 6.15 -19.47
N PHE A 3 -66.92 4.84 -19.52
CA PHE A 3 -66.03 3.84 -18.96
C PHE A 3 -64.98 3.47 -20.02
N ASN A 4 -63.73 3.83 -19.76
CA ASN A 4 -62.59 3.35 -20.54
C ASN A 4 -62.38 1.87 -20.18
N HIS A 5 -62.45 1.00 -21.18
CA HIS A 5 -62.20 -0.43 -21.03
C HIS A 5 -60.73 -0.64 -20.65
N ALA A 6 -60.50 -1.42 -19.59
CA ALA A 6 -59.18 -1.72 -19.07
C ALA A 6 -58.31 -2.43 -20.11
N SER A 7 -57.03 -2.02 -20.18
CA SER A 7 -55.96 -2.65 -20.94
C SER A 7 -55.82 -4.13 -20.54
N ASN A 8 -56.09 -5.04 -21.49
CA ASN A 8 -55.92 -6.47 -21.31
C ASN A 8 -54.42 -6.80 -21.19
N TRP A 9 -53.99 -7.23 -20.00
CA TRP A 9 -52.65 -7.78 -19.71
C TRP A 9 -52.50 -9.23 -20.21
N TYR A 10 -52.87 -9.51 -21.47
CA TYR A 10 -52.54 -10.79 -22.09
C TYR A 10 -51.25 -10.63 -22.89
N PRO A 11 -50.26 -11.53 -22.74
CA PRO A 11 -49.11 -11.58 -23.63
C PRO A 11 -49.61 -11.79 -25.07
N SER A 12 -48.97 -11.12 -26.02
CA SER A 12 -49.30 -11.29 -27.43
C SER A 12 -49.02 -12.74 -27.86
N PRO A 13 -49.71 -13.32 -28.86
CA PRO A 13 -49.32 -14.61 -29.43
C PRO A 13 -47.90 -14.64 -30.02
N THR A 14 -47.31 -13.45 -30.23
CA THR A 14 -45.90 -13.26 -30.61
C THR A 14 -44.95 -13.09 -29.41
N ASP A 15 -45.45 -13.08 -28.17
CA ASP A 15 -44.60 -13.24 -26.98
C ASP A 15 -44.17 -14.71 -26.93
N ILE A 16 -43.04 -14.96 -27.57
CA ILE A 16 -42.34 -16.24 -27.58
C ILE A 16 -41.98 -16.55 -26.12
N GLN A 17 -42.81 -17.36 -25.46
CA GLN A 17 -42.38 -18.01 -24.23
C GLN A 17 -41.16 -18.87 -24.57
N PRO A 18 -40.04 -18.79 -23.81
CA PRO A 18 -38.91 -19.66 -24.04
C PRO A 18 -39.39 -21.11 -23.92
N ASN A 19 -39.12 -21.90 -24.97
CA ASN A 19 -39.56 -23.29 -25.06
C ASN A 19 -39.05 -24.08 -23.83
N PRO A 20 -39.94 -24.67 -23.01
CA PRO A 20 -39.55 -25.38 -21.78
C PRO A 20 -38.75 -26.66 -22.03
N ILE A 21 -38.67 -27.12 -23.29
CA ILE A 21 -37.92 -28.32 -23.69
C ILE A 21 -36.63 -27.95 -24.45
N SER A 22 -36.32 -26.66 -24.60
CA SER A 22 -35.00 -26.27 -25.11
C SER A 22 -33.96 -26.62 -24.05
N PRO A 23 -33.07 -27.59 -24.25
CA PRO A 23 -31.90 -27.68 -23.39
C PRO A 23 -31.20 -26.34 -23.55
N PHE A 24 -30.89 -25.69 -22.43
CA PHE A 24 -30.02 -24.52 -22.44
C PHE A 24 -28.88 -24.84 -23.41
N ALA A 25 -28.76 -24.06 -24.49
CA ALA A 25 -27.67 -24.24 -25.42
C ALA A 25 -26.41 -24.24 -24.56
N ASN A 26 -25.65 -25.35 -24.59
CA ASN A 26 -24.35 -25.48 -23.96
C ASN A 26 -23.41 -24.47 -24.63
N THR A 27 -23.59 -23.20 -24.28
CA THR A 27 -22.64 -22.12 -24.44
C THR A 27 -21.57 -22.41 -23.40
N SER A 28 -20.71 -23.36 -23.77
CA SER A 28 -19.50 -23.77 -23.06
C SER A 28 -18.43 -22.68 -23.16
N SER A 29 -18.83 -21.45 -22.85
CA SER A 29 -17.95 -20.29 -22.69
C SER A 29 -18.65 -19.21 -21.86
N LEU A 30 -19.27 -19.59 -20.74
CA LEU A 30 -19.34 -18.67 -19.61
C LEU A 30 -17.89 -18.40 -19.18
N PRO A 31 -17.48 -17.15 -18.92
CA PRO A 31 -16.16 -16.92 -18.38
C PRO A 31 -16.06 -17.75 -17.10
N LYS A 32 -15.05 -18.61 -17.02
CA LYS A 32 -14.69 -19.48 -15.87
C LYS A 32 -14.27 -18.67 -14.63
N VAL A 33 -14.75 -17.44 -14.51
CA VAL A 33 -14.58 -16.61 -13.34
C VAL A 33 -15.70 -17.01 -12.39
N PHE A 34 -15.36 -17.75 -11.35
CA PHE A 34 -16.29 -18.05 -10.27
C PHE A 34 -16.68 -16.72 -9.60
N ILE A 35 -17.86 -16.19 -9.92
CA ILE A 35 -18.47 -15.04 -9.24
C ILE A 35 -19.19 -15.59 -7.99
N GLY A 36 -18.43 -16.19 -7.08
CA GLY A 36 -18.90 -16.58 -5.76
C GLY A 36 -18.19 -15.76 -4.67
N PRO A 37 -18.70 -15.76 -3.43
CA PRO A 37 -17.99 -15.14 -2.33
C PRO A 37 -16.63 -15.82 -2.14
N LEU A 38 -15.62 -15.02 -1.81
CA LEU A 38 -14.27 -15.50 -1.50
C LEU A 38 -14.31 -16.57 -0.43
N THR A 39 -13.57 -17.65 -0.66
CA THR A 39 -13.29 -18.64 0.37
C THR A 39 -12.49 -17.98 1.51
N PRO A 40 -12.63 -18.45 2.77
CA PRO A 40 -11.84 -17.92 3.88
C PRO A 40 -10.32 -17.98 3.64
N GLN A 41 -9.86 -18.93 2.83
CA GLN A 41 -8.43 -19.08 2.50
C GLN A 41 -7.98 -18.04 1.47
N GLU A 42 -8.80 -17.71 0.47
CA GLU A 42 -8.54 -16.61 -0.46
C GLU A 42 -8.52 -15.26 0.26
N ILE A 43 -9.44 -15.03 1.21
CA ILE A 43 -9.45 -13.82 2.04
C ILE A 43 -8.15 -13.70 2.83
N ASN A 44 -7.73 -14.79 3.49
CA ASN A 44 -6.48 -14.80 4.26
C ASN A 44 -5.25 -14.56 3.37
N TYR A 45 -5.24 -15.14 2.16
CA TYR A 45 -4.19 -14.90 1.18
C TYR A 45 -4.11 -13.40 0.80
N GLN A 46 -5.24 -12.76 0.50
CA GLN A 46 -5.29 -11.32 0.23
C GLN A 46 -4.82 -10.47 1.42
N GLN A 47 -5.22 -10.83 2.65
CA GLN A 47 -4.77 -10.12 3.84
C GLN A 47 -3.24 -10.19 4.02
N ILE A 48 -2.65 -11.37 3.86
CA ILE A 48 -1.20 -11.55 3.96
C ILE A 48 -0.47 -10.74 2.89
N ARG A 49 -0.99 -10.76 1.66
CA ARG A 49 -0.46 -9.98 0.56
C ARG A 49 -0.51 -8.48 0.84
N ASN A 50 -1.63 -7.96 1.33
CA ASN A 50 -1.76 -6.55 1.68
C ASN A 50 -0.77 -6.15 2.78
N MET A 51 -0.54 -7.01 3.78
CA MET A 51 0.48 -6.78 4.81
C MET A 51 1.90 -6.79 4.24
N LEU A 52 2.21 -7.67 3.28
CA LEU A 52 3.49 -7.67 2.57
C LEU A 52 3.71 -6.40 1.77
N GLN A 53 2.69 -5.95 1.03
CA GLN A 53 2.75 -4.70 0.26
C GLN A 53 2.94 -3.50 1.19
N TYR A 54 2.19 -3.42 2.29
CA TYR A 54 2.39 -2.39 3.30
C TYR A 54 3.83 -2.40 3.83
N THR A 55 4.39 -3.58 4.12
CA THR A 55 5.76 -3.72 4.63
C THR A 55 6.80 -3.22 3.60
N GLN A 56 6.60 -3.52 2.32
CA GLN A 56 7.48 -3.04 1.24
C GLN A 56 7.40 -1.51 1.07
N SER A 57 6.18 -0.96 1.05
CA SER A 57 5.96 0.49 0.95
C SER A 57 6.53 1.22 2.17
N ALA A 58 6.28 0.72 3.37
CA ALA A 58 6.84 1.26 4.61
C ALA A 58 8.37 1.24 4.57
N LYS A 59 8.98 0.13 4.14
CA LYS A 59 10.44 0.03 3.99
C LYS A 59 10.99 1.07 3.04
N LYS A 60 10.36 1.27 1.87
CA LYS A 60 10.76 2.30 0.90
C LYS A 60 10.74 3.69 1.53
N THR A 61 9.64 4.05 2.19
CA THR A 61 9.49 5.35 2.86
C THR A 61 10.52 5.53 3.98
N THR A 62 10.76 4.50 4.81
CA THR A 62 11.78 4.55 5.87
C THR A 62 13.17 4.74 5.30
N THR A 63 13.52 4.01 4.23
CA THR A 63 14.82 4.15 3.57
C THR A 63 15.02 5.54 3.00
N ASP A 64 14.00 6.14 2.37
CA ASP A 64 14.10 7.49 1.82
C ASP A 64 14.20 8.56 2.92
N ASN A 65 13.46 8.42 4.02
CA ASN A 65 13.61 9.28 5.18
C ASN A 65 14.99 9.14 5.84
N LYS A 66 15.50 7.91 5.98
CA LYS A 66 16.85 7.64 6.48
C LYS A 66 17.91 8.36 5.66
N LYS A 67 17.81 8.34 4.32
CA LYS A 67 18.73 9.07 3.43
C LYS A 67 18.71 10.58 3.68
N LYS A 68 17.54 11.17 3.92
CA LYS A 68 17.41 12.62 4.25
C LYS A 68 18.14 12.94 5.55
N ILE A 69 17.88 12.16 6.60
CA ILE A 69 18.50 12.32 7.91
C ILE A 69 20.01 12.11 7.85
N PHE A 70 20.47 11.16 7.02
CA PHE A 70 21.89 10.91 6.81
C PHE A 70 22.60 12.10 6.16
N LYS A 71 22.00 12.74 5.15
CA LYS A 71 22.53 13.98 4.56
C LYS A 71 22.61 15.11 5.58
N ASP A 72 21.59 15.25 6.42
CA ASP A 72 21.59 16.25 7.51
C ASP A 72 22.68 15.96 8.54
N LEU A 73 22.94 14.68 8.83
CA LEU A 73 24.02 14.25 9.71
C LEU A 73 25.39 14.58 9.11
N GLU A 74 25.62 14.29 7.84
CA GLU A 74 26.87 14.65 7.13
C GLU A 74 27.12 16.16 7.19
N LEU A 75 26.09 16.96 6.92
CA LEU A 75 26.17 18.42 7.00
C LEU A 75 26.41 18.92 8.43
N ALA A 76 25.78 18.30 9.43
CA ALA A 76 26.01 18.62 10.84
C ALA A 76 27.45 18.29 11.28
N LEU A 77 27.99 17.16 10.84
CA LEU A 77 29.38 16.75 11.09
C LEU A 77 30.37 17.70 10.42
N MET A 78 30.14 18.10 9.17
CA MET A 78 30.98 19.11 8.50
C MET A 78 30.98 20.44 9.26
N ARG A 79 29.80 20.93 9.66
CA ARG A 79 29.68 22.17 10.45
C ARG A 79 30.37 22.07 11.82
N LEU A 80 30.29 20.90 12.47
CA LEU A 80 31.00 20.65 13.72
C LEU A 80 32.53 20.65 13.52
N GLY A 81 33.01 20.07 12.42
CA GLY A 81 34.43 20.07 12.06
C GLY A 81 34.99 21.47 11.79
N VAL A 82 34.23 22.33 11.10
CA VAL A 82 34.64 23.72 10.80
C VAL A 82 34.50 24.64 12.01
N GLY A 83 33.36 24.58 12.72
CA GLY A 83 33.05 25.50 13.82
C GLY A 83 33.54 25.05 15.19
N GLY A 84 34.03 23.81 15.32
CA GLY A 84 34.42 23.20 16.59
C GLY A 84 33.25 22.86 17.52
N GLY A 85 33.51 21.97 18.47
CA GLY A 85 32.55 21.52 19.50
C GLY A 85 32.61 22.32 20.81
N GLU A 86 33.48 23.32 20.90
CA GLU A 86 33.67 24.14 22.10
C GLU A 86 32.74 25.35 22.14
N ARG A 87 32.56 25.95 23.33
CA ARG A 87 31.62 27.05 23.60
C ARG A 87 30.15 26.63 23.48
N ARG A 88 29.23 27.57 23.73
CA ARG A 88 27.78 27.33 23.73
C ARG A 88 27.31 26.75 22.39
N ASP A 89 27.74 27.37 21.29
CA ASP A 89 27.29 26.99 19.95
C ASP A 89 27.90 25.66 19.48
N GLY A 90 29.13 25.36 19.88
CA GLY A 90 29.77 24.07 19.61
C GLY A 90 29.07 22.91 20.33
N ARG A 91 28.66 23.14 21.59
CA ARG A 91 27.87 22.15 22.35
C ARG A 91 26.52 21.88 21.69
N GLU A 92 25.88 22.91 21.15
CA GLU A 92 24.59 22.76 20.46
C GLU A 92 24.75 22.02 19.12
N ARG A 93 25.82 22.31 18.36
CA ARG A 93 26.18 21.52 17.16
C ARG A 93 26.40 20.04 17.49
N MET A 94 27.10 19.74 18.59
CA MET A 94 27.33 18.37 19.03
C MET A 94 26.03 17.65 19.41
N ARG A 95 25.12 18.34 20.12
CA ARG A 95 23.80 17.80 20.44
C ARG A 95 23.01 17.45 19.20
N LYS A 96 23.03 18.32 18.18
CA LYS A 96 22.37 18.07 16.90
C LYS A 96 22.91 16.79 16.22
N VAL A 97 24.23 16.60 16.20
CA VAL A 97 24.86 15.37 15.67
C VAL A 97 24.34 14.14 16.41
N VAL A 98 24.38 14.15 17.75
CA VAL A 98 23.91 13.02 18.57
C VAL A 98 22.43 12.69 18.33
N ILE A 99 21.57 13.69 18.15
CA ILE A 99 20.15 13.47 17.85
C ILE A 99 19.99 12.82 16.48
N LEU A 100 20.73 13.30 15.46
CA LEU A 100 20.67 12.75 14.11
C LEU A 100 21.18 11.31 14.05
N GLU A 101 22.29 10.99 14.74
CA GLU A 101 22.80 9.61 14.86
C GLU A 101 21.77 8.66 15.47
N LYS A 102 21.12 9.09 16.57
CA LYS A 102 20.04 8.31 17.19
C LYS A 102 18.88 8.10 16.22
N SER A 103 18.51 9.15 15.47
CA SER A 103 17.43 9.08 14.51
C SER A 103 17.71 8.09 13.38
N VAL A 104 18.95 8.06 12.86
CA VAL A 104 19.39 7.04 11.90
C VAL A 104 19.25 5.64 12.50
N GLY A 105 19.72 5.44 13.74
CA GLY A 105 19.60 4.15 14.43
C GLY A 105 18.15 3.67 14.61
N VAL A 106 17.20 4.59 14.87
CA VAL A 106 15.77 4.27 14.93
C VAL A 106 15.26 3.75 13.58
N HIS A 107 15.63 4.40 12.48
CA HIS A 107 15.22 3.97 11.14
C HIS A 107 15.82 2.60 10.77
N GLU A 108 17.09 2.35 11.11
CA GLU A 108 17.73 1.05 10.88
C GLU A 108 17.07 -0.09 11.68
N ASN A 109 16.70 0.18 12.93
CA ASN A 109 16.00 -0.80 13.76
C ASN A 109 14.60 -1.08 13.21
N TYR A 110 13.87 -0.04 12.80
CA TYR A 110 12.57 -0.21 12.16
C TYR A 110 12.65 -1.01 10.86
N GLU A 111 13.66 -0.79 10.01
CA GLU A 111 13.90 -1.61 8.82
C GLU A 111 14.13 -3.09 9.17
N LYS A 112 14.87 -3.40 10.25
CA LYS A 112 15.07 -4.77 10.73
C LYS A 112 13.77 -5.40 11.23
N ASP A 113 12.92 -4.63 11.91
CA ASP A 113 11.63 -5.10 12.39
C ASP A 113 10.69 -5.41 11.22
N LEU A 114 10.66 -4.55 10.20
CA LEU A 114 9.92 -4.81 8.95
C LEU A 114 10.40 -6.10 8.27
N ASP A 115 11.71 -6.32 8.18
CA ASP A 115 12.28 -7.54 7.61
C ASP A 115 11.97 -8.79 8.44
N THR A 116 11.89 -8.63 9.77
CA THR A 116 11.51 -9.71 10.69
C THR A 116 10.04 -10.08 10.53
N CYS A 117 9.17 -9.11 10.32
CA CYS A 117 7.74 -9.31 10.04
C CYS A 117 7.46 -9.86 8.64
N ALA A 118 8.22 -9.44 7.63
CA ALA A 118 8.04 -9.90 6.25
C ALA A 118 8.34 -11.40 6.07
N LYS A 119 9.37 -11.92 6.74
CA LYS A 119 9.81 -13.32 6.63
C LYS A 119 8.69 -14.35 6.89
N PRO A 120 7.97 -14.33 8.02
CA PRO A 120 6.89 -15.27 8.28
C PRO A 120 5.69 -15.05 7.35
N LEU A 121 5.43 -13.81 6.92
CA LEU A 121 4.36 -13.50 5.98
C LEU A 121 4.61 -14.13 4.61
N LEU A 122 5.84 -14.04 4.08
CA LEU A 122 6.22 -14.67 2.81
C LEU A 122 6.06 -16.20 2.86
N ARG A 123 6.47 -16.84 3.96
CA ARG A 123 6.30 -18.29 4.13
C ARG A 123 4.81 -18.68 4.10
N LYS A 124 3.97 -17.94 4.83
CA LYS A 124 2.52 -18.19 4.85
C LYS A 124 1.86 -17.93 3.51
N GLU A 125 2.32 -16.90 2.79
CA GLU A 125 1.85 -16.62 1.43
C GLU A 125 2.13 -17.80 0.49
N GLU A 126 3.36 -18.32 0.49
CA GLU A 126 3.75 -19.47 -0.34
C GLU A 126 2.98 -20.74 0.02
N GLU A 127 2.78 -20.99 1.31
CA GLU A 127 2.00 -22.12 1.82
C GLU A 127 0.53 -22.04 1.35
N LEU A 128 -0.12 -20.89 1.55
CA LEU A 128 -1.49 -20.67 1.12
C LEU A 128 -1.63 -20.75 -0.40
N LYS A 129 -0.68 -20.18 -1.15
CA LYS A 129 -0.64 -20.29 -2.61
C LYS A 129 -0.61 -21.75 -3.07
N LYS A 130 0.16 -22.61 -2.40
CA LYS A 130 0.20 -24.06 -2.70
C LYS A 130 -1.12 -24.75 -2.37
N ILE A 131 -1.73 -24.42 -1.24
CA ILE A 131 -3.03 -24.99 -0.82
C ILE A 131 -4.13 -24.60 -1.80
N LEU A 132 -4.23 -23.32 -2.15
CA LEU A 132 -5.22 -22.80 -3.08
C LEU A 132 -5.07 -23.45 -4.46
N LYS A 133 -3.85 -23.53 -5.00
CA LYS A 133 -3.59 -24.23 -6.27
C LYS A 133 -3.99 -25.71 -6.22
N ARG A 134 -3.72 -26.40 -5.11
CA ARG A 134 -4.12 -27.81 -4.94
C ARG A 134 -5.64 -27.95 -4.92
N GLN A 135 -6.35 -27.09 -4.21
CA GLN A 135 -7.81 -27.10 -4.17
C GLN A 135 -8.42 -26.84 -5.56
N ALA A 136 -7.87 -25.89 -6.31
CA ALA A 136 -8.30 -25.63 -7.68
C ALA A 136 -8.12 -26.87 -8.58
N TRP A 137 -6.99 -27.57 -8.43
CA TRP A 137 -6.73 -28.83 -9.13
C TRP A 137 -7.71 -29.94 -8.74
N GLU A 138 -7.96 -30.14 -7.44
CA GLU A 138 -8.91 -31.13 -6.92
C GLU A 138 -10.36 -30.84 -7.36
N ASN A 139 -10.72 -29.57 -7.51
CA ASN A 139 -12.02 -29.12 -8.00
C ASN A 139 -12.15 -29.23 -9.54
N GLY A 140 -11.16 -29.78 -10.25
CA GLY A 140 -11.18 -29.96 -11.70
C GLY A 140 -10.95 -28.67 -12.50
N ASN A 141 -10.43 -27.61 -11.87
CA ASN A 141 -10.11 -26.35 -12.52
C ASN A 141 -8.66 -25.92 -12.21
N PRO A 142 -7.65 -26.63 -12.77
CA PRO A 142 -6.24 -26.36 -12.47
C PRO A 142 -5.81 -24.93 -12.81
N ASP A 143 -6.42 -24.35 -13.85
CA ASP A 143 -6.06 -23.04 -14.39
C ASP A 143 -6.84 -21.90 -13.73
N TYR A 144 -7.66 -22.17 -12.68
CA TYR A 144 -8.50 -21.17 -12.02
C TYR A 144 -7.73 -19.91 -11.57
N TYR A 145 -6.46 -20.13 -11.21
CA TYR A 145 -5.53 -19.14 -10.72
C TYR A 145 -4.46 -18.74 -11.75
N GLU A 146 -4.47 -19.34 -12.94
CA GLU A 146 -3.55 -19.01 -14.03
C GLU A 146 -4.14 -17.87 -14.88
N GLY A 147 -3.33 -16.84 -15.18
CA GLY A 147 -3.76 -15.68 -15.97
C GLY A 147 -4.64 -14.66 -15.26
N CYS A 148 -5.14 -14.98 -14.06
CA CYS A 148 -5.73 -14.00 -13.16
C CYS A 148 -4.65 -13.40 -12.27
N ASP A 149 -3.91 -12.48 -12.86
CA ASP A 149 -2.89 -11.69 -12.18
C ASP A 149 -3.48 -10.93 -10.99
N PHE A 150 -4.76 -10.56 -10.99
CA PHE A 150 -5.42 -9.99 -9.81
C PHE A 150 -5.35 -10.88 -8.56
N TRP A 151 -5.35 -12.22 -8.71
CA TRP A 151 -5.23 -13.15 -7.58
C TRP A 151 -3.80 -13.26 -7.03
N PHE A 152 -2.73 -13.05 -7.84
CA PHE A 152 -1.33 -13.33 -7.42
C PHE A 152 -0.27 -12.29 -7.83
N VAL A 153 -0.58 -11.30 -8.65
CA VAL A 153 0.27 -10.16 -9.05
C VAL A 153 -0.04 -8.96 -8.18
N LEU A 154 1.02 -8.32 -7.68
CA LEU A 154 0.92 -7.12 -6.85
C LEU A 154 0.08 -6.13 -7.65
N GLU A 155 -0.97 -5.56 -7.05
CA GLU A 155 -1.49 -4.28 -7.54
C GLU A 155 -0.37 -3.24 -7.37
N ALA A 156 0.58 -3.28 -8.30
CA ALA A 156 1.51 -2.23 -8.60
C ALA A 156 0.87 -1.45 -9.75
N GLU A 157 -0.28 -0.83 -9.49
CA GLU A 157 -0.80 0.28 -10.28
C GLU A 157 -1.92 0.95 -9.49
N GLY A 158 -1.48 1.90 -8.67
CA GLY A 158 -2.30 2.84 -7.92
C GLY A 158 -1.50 4.12 -7.78
N ASP A 159 -1.12 4.71 -8.92
CA ASP A 159 -0.80 6.13 -9.01
C ASP A 159 -2.05 6.90 -8.52
N GLY A 160 -2.02 7.35 -7.27
CA GLY A 160 -3.20 7.96 -6.66
C GLY A 160 -3.11 8.21 -5.16
N LEU A 161 -1.95 8.59 -4.63
CA LEU A 161 -1.85 9.40 -3.40
C LEU A 161 -0.77 10.46 -3.61
N ASP A 162 -1.04 11.34 -4.57
CA ASP A 162 -0.61 12.73 -4.48
C ASP A 162 -1.38 13.40 -3.32
N GLY A 163 -0.66 14.15 -2.48
CA GLY A 163 -1.24 15.12 -1.57
C GLY A 163 -1.85 14.62 -0.26
N VAL A 164 -0.99 14.23 0.71
CA VAL A 164 -1.22 14.66 2.11
C VAL A 164 0.11 15.14 2.69
N ASP A 165 0.50 16.34 2.27
CA ASP A 165 1.28 17.23 3.14
C ASP A 165 0.41 17.52 4.37
N GLY A 166 0.81 16.99 5.51
CA GLY A 166 0.01 17.03 6.72
C GLY A 166 0.81 16.67 7.97
N ILE A 167 2.01 17.24 8.09
CA ILE A 167 2.62 17.51 9.41
C ILE A 167 2.98 18.99 9.45
N GLU A 168 1.94 19.84 9.39
CA GLU A 168 1.97 21.12 10.10
C GLU A 168 2.14 20.80 11.59
N GLY A 169 3.21 21.29 12.22
CA GLY A 169 3.37 21.15 13.67
C GLY A 169 4.78 20.95 14.21
N LEU A 170 5.83 21.27 13.44
CA LEU A 170 7.16 21.55 14.01
C LEU A 170 7.64 22.89 13.46
N GLU A 171 7.01 23.95 13.97
CA GLU A 171 7.58 25.30 13.99
C GLU A 171 8.93 25.23 14.69
N ILE A 172 9.98 25.00 13.90
CA ILE A 172 11.32 25.47 14.27
C ILE A 172 11.21 26.98 14.10
N GLU A 173 10.97 27.69 15.20
CA GLU A 173 11.02 29.15 15.26
C GLU A 173 12.21 29.63 14.43
N ALA A 174 11.87 30.38 13.39
CA ALA A 174 12.83 31.16 12.63
C ALA A 174 13.40 32.22 13.58
N TRP A 175 14.56 31.95 14.16
CA TRP A 175 15.38 33.01 14.73
C TRP A 175 15.96 33.77 13.55
N SER A 176 15.22 34.80 13.13
CA SER A 176 15.60 35.74 12.09
C SER A 176 16.97 36.32 12.42
N ASP A 177 17.89 36.18 11.47
CA ASP A 177 19.04 37.06 11.35
C ASP A 177 18.52 38.50 11.29
N HIS A 178 18.86 39.29 12.30
CA HIS A 178 18.87 40.74 12.21
C HIS A 178 20.33 41.15 12.37
N GLU A 179 21.06 41.03 11.25
CA GLU A 179 22.19 41.90 10.99
C GLU A 179 21.63 43.30 10.71
N ASP A 180 21.79 44.22 11.66
CA ASP A 180 21.91 45.64 11.34
C ASP A 180 23.23 46.14 11.94
N MET A 181 24.22 46.11 11.06
CA MET A 181 25.32 47.06 10.84
C MET A 181 25.60 48.17 11.86
N GLU A 182 26.90 48.30 12.13
CA GLU A 182 27.61 49.43 12.76
C GLU A 182 27.07 50.82 12.40
N MET A 183 27.12 51.74 13.39
CA MET A 183 27.57 53.12 13.16
C MET A 183 28.39 53.55 14.38
N TRP A 184 29.65 53.87 14.10
CA TRP A 184 30.57 54.56 14.99
C TRP A 184 30.10 56.00 15.25
N GLU A 185 30.21 56.46 16.50
CA GLU A 185 30.80 57.75 16.91
C GLU A 185 30.99 57.78 18.44
#